data_AF-A0A183UAQ2-F1
#
_entry.id   AF-A0A183UAQ2-F1
#
_cell.length_a   1.000
_cell.length_b   1.000
_cell.length_c   1.000
_cell.angle_alpha   90.00
_cell.angle_beta   90.00
_cell.angle_gamma   90.00
#
_symmetry.space_group_name_H-M   'P 1'
#
loop_
_entity.id
_entity.type
_entity.pdbx_description
1 polymer ?
#
loop_
_entity_poly.entity_id
_entity_poly.type
_entity_poly.pdbx_seq_one_letter_code
_entity_poly.pdbx_strand_id
1 'polypeptide(L)'
;MVSGLLYSTIYQRVSSELSYALTMMHQRSVSSRSLHLNIWSNATQLNDITLLMHMHTSIDNNNTFYTDVNGLHLMRRRYEQNIPLEANIYPMASEAMIEDARVRLTVIAGQPTGVTSSTSGSLDLMLDRRLIGDDGKGVGFGEASESYPSELKYRIIVEKRQSYSNEFTLYHSSTVQRSLDELIYPADLFIALQQRNGISLPRASLFQPLPCNIQLVNLRYISQNLVIVILRRLPYSCDVVSNLEDCSTDSDLITAFFQSLGGRVFEMNLTGTSQGAEIKPVDIAQCLSTPLEICSFGVQLSG
;
A
#
# COMPACT_ATOMS: atom_id res chain seq x y z
N MET A 1 20.51 -9.71 -17.56
CA MET A 1 19.16 -10.28 -17.41
C MET A 1 19.30 -11.63 -16.74
N VAL A 2 18.50 -11.90 -15.71
CA VAL A 2 18.36 -13.21 -15.07
C VAL A 2 16.96 -13.70 -15.41
N SER A 3 16.82 -14.93 -15.89
CA SER A 3 15.51 -15.53 -16.18
C SER A 3 15.46 -16.94 -15.60
N GLY A 4 14.35 -17.25 -14.94
CA GLY A 4 14.12 -18.54 -14.31
C GLY A 4 12.64 -18.93 -14.34
N LEU A 5 12.32 -20.08 -13.75
CA LEU A 5 10.95 -20.59 -13.75
C LEU A 5 10.00 -19.72 -12.91
N LEU A 6 10.48 -19.13 -11.82
CA LEU A 6 9.66 -18.36 -10.88
C LEU A 6 9.55 -16.87 -11.23
N TYR A 7 10.62 -16.29 -11.78
CA TYR A 7 10.69 -14.88 -12.13
C TYR A 7 11.76 -14.61 -13.20
N SER A 8 11.66 -13.45 -13.82
CA SER A 8 12.72 -12.85 -14.63
C SER A 8 13.03 -11.44 -14.15
N THR A 9 14.31 -11.08 -14.09
CA THR A 9 14.76 -9.75 -13.66
C THR A 9 15.76 -9.16 -14.65
N ILE A 10 15.56 -7.89 -14.98
CA ILE A 10 16.54 -7.06 -15.69
C ILE A 10 17.16 -6.12 -14.68
N TYR A 11 18.50 -6.08 -14.64
CA TYR A 11 19.27 -5.13 -13.85
C TYR A 11 19.90 -4.13 -14.79
N GLN A 12 19.80 -2.85 -14.46
CA GLN A 12 20.39 -1.78 -15.23
C GLN A 12 21.04 -0.78 -14.28
N ARG A 13 22.29 -0.43 -14.57
CA ARG A 13 22.95 0.72 -13.96
C ARG A 13 22.76 1.92 -14.90
N VAL A 14 22.16 2.98 -14.41
CA VAL A 14 21.90 4.21 -15.18
C VAL A 14 23.07 5.18 -15.02
N SER A 15 23.59 5.32 -13.80
CA SER A 15 24.78 6.12 -13.49
C SER A 15 25.59 5.50 -12.33
N SER A 16 26.58 6.22 -11.80
CA SER A 16 27.26 5.80 -10.57
C SER A 16 26.35 5.82 -9.35
N GLU A 17 25.33 6.67 -9.36
CA GLU A 17 24.42 7.00 -8.27
C GLU A 17 23.06 6.30 -8.40
N LEU A 18 22.72 5.77 -9.58
CA LEU A 18 21.40 5.22 -9.86
C LEU A 18 21.48 3.88 -10.58
N SER A 19 20.78 2.89 -10.02
CA SER A 19 20.56 1.60 -10.66
C SER A 19 19.17 1.07 -10.32
N TYR A 20 18.64 0.18 -11.16
CA TYR A 20 17.35 -0.43 -10.90
C TYR A 20 17.32 -1.91 -11.29
N ALA A 21 16.38 -2.63 -10.70
CA ALA A 21 15.98 -3.96 -11.08
C ALA A 21 14.49 -3.97 -11.40
N LEU A 22 14.14 -4.44 -12.60
CA LEU A 22 12.77 -4.67 -13.02
C LEU A 22 12.51 -6.18 -13.04
N THR A 23 11.62 -6.66 -12.18
CA THR A 23 11.29 -8.07 -12.00
C THR A 23 9.85 -8.35 -12.39
N MET A 24 9.65 -9.44 -13.13
CA MET A 24 8.34 -9.99 -13.47
C MET A 24 8.22 -11.40 -12.88
N MET A 25 7.16 -11.63 -12.12
CA MET A 25 6.87 -12.93 -11.54
C MET A 25 6.11 -13.80 -12.55
N HIS A 26 6.46 -15.09 -12.65
CA HIS A 26 5.82 -16.03 -13.58
C HIS A 26 4.71 -16.87 -12.93
N GLN A 27 4.51 -16.73 -11.62
CA GLN A 27 3.51 -17.50 -10.87
C GLN A 27 2.09 -16.99 -11.15
N ARG A 28 1.06 -17.82 -10.88
CA ARG A 28 -0.34 -17.38 -10.92
C ARG A 28 -0.75 -16.82 -9.55
N SER A 29 -0.20 -15.67 -9.19
CA SER A 29 -0.53 -14.94 -7.95
C SER A 29 -0.81 -13.47 -8.26
N VAL A 30 -1.24 -12.69 -7.26
CA VAL A 30 -1.38 -11.23 -7.40
C VAL A 30 -0.05 -10.59 -7.80
N SER A 31 1.07 -11.09 -7.28
CA SER A 31 2.41 -10.57 -7.59
C SER A 31 2.73 -10.59 -9.09
N SER A 32 2.23 -11.56 -9.88
CA SER A 32 2.46 -11.57 -11.33
C SER A 32 1.60 -10.61 -12.14
N ARG A 33 0.64 -9.94 -11.50
CA ARG A 33 -0.16 -8.86 -12.10
C ARG A 33 0.51 -7.50 -12.02
N SER A 34 1.73 -7.45 -11.48
CA SER A 34 2.51 -6.22 -11.33
C SER A 34 3.94 -6.41 -11.85
N LEU A 35 4.54 -5.33 -12.36
CA LEU A 35 5.98 -5.25 -12.56
C LEU A 35 6.62 -4.74 -11.26
N HIS A 36 7.61 -5.46 -10.75
CA HIS A 36 8.31 -5.06 -9.53
C HIS A 36 9.53 -4.24 -9.90
N LEU A 37 9.62 -3.01 -9.38
CA LEU A 37 10.72 -2.10 -9.65
C LEU A 37 11.41 -1.76 -8.34
N ASN A 38 12.66 -2.19 -8.22
CA ASN A 38 13.55 -1.76 -7.13
C ASN A 38 14.53 -0.75 -7.71
N ILE A 39 14.68 0.39 -7.07
CA ILE A 39 15.61 1.45 -7.46
C ILE A 39 16.58 1.65 -6.30
N TRP A 40 17.88 1.58 -6.59
CA TRP A 40 18.93 1.96 -5.67
C TRP A 40 19.45 3.34 -6.07
N SER A 41 19.23 4.33 -5.22
CA SER A 41 19.72 5.69 -5.37
C SER A 41 20.82 5.98 -4.36
N ASN A 42 21.77 6.82 -4.75
CA ASN A 42 22.78 7.37 -3.86
C ASN A 42 23.03 8.84 -4.21
N ALA A 43 22.19 9.73 -3.68
CA ALA A 43 22.34 11.17 -3.93
C ALA A 43 23.54 11.80 -3.21
N THR A 44 24.32 11.09 -2.39
CA THR A 44 25.41 11.68 -1.57
C THR A 44 26.45 12.46 -2.37
N GLN A 45 26.71 12.06 -3.61
CA GLN A 45 27.69 12.67 -4.50
C GLN A 45 27.08 13.76 -5.41
N LEU A 46 25.76 13.99 -5.31
CA LEU A 46 25.06 14.99 -6.09
C LEU A 46 24.99 16.31 -5.33
N ASN A 47 25.09 17.44 -6.01
CA ASN A 47 24.98 18.75 -5.38
C ASN A 47 23.83 19.52 -6.00
N ASP A 48 22.84 19.87 -5.18
CA ASP A 48 21.66 20.64 -5.58
C ASP A 48 20.81 19.95 -6.66
N ILE A 49 20.61 18.65 -6.51
CA ILE A 49 19.89 17.82 -7.47
C ILE A 49 18.76 17.06 -6.78
N THR A 50 17.62 17.02 -7.46
CA THR A 50 16.55 16.07 -7.18
C THR A 50 16.48 15.06 -8.32
N LEU A 51 16.51 13.78 -7.99
CA LEU A 51 16.33 12.69 -8.94
C LEU A 51 14.85 12.36 -9.05
N LEU A 52 14.34 12.28 -10.27
CA LEU A 52 12.98 11.85 -10.55
C LEU A 52 12.97 10.64 -11.50
N MET A 53 12.04 9.73 -11.27
CA MET A 53 11.64 8.71 -12.23
C MET A 53 10.49 9.27 -13.08
N HIS A 54 10.77 9.51 -14.36
CA HIS A 54 9.76 9.87 -15.35
C HIS A 54 9.23 8.60 -16.03
N MET A 55 7.97 8.25 -15.77
CA MET A 55 7.27 7.18 -16.48
C MET A 55 6.34 7.79 -17.51
N HIS A 56 6.48 7.37 -18.78
CA HIS A 56 5.68 7.88 -19.88
C HIS A 56 4.91 6.75 -20.56
N THR A 57 3.65 7.01 -20.90
CA THR A 57 2.73 6.08 -21.54
C THR A 57 1.92 6.77 -22.63
N SER A 58 1.12 6.01 -23.38
CA SER A 58 0.16 6.54 -24.35
C SER A 58 -1.22 6.85 -23.74
N ILE A 59 -1.34 6.87 -22.40
CA ILE A 59 -2.58 7.17 -21.70
C ILE A 59 -2.88 8.67 -21.87
N ASP A 60 -4.07 9.01 -22.33
CA ASP A 60 -4.50 10.42 -22.33
C ASP A 60 -5.30 10.72 -21.06
N ASN A 61 -4.59 11.18 -20.03
CA ASN A 61 -5.18 11.50 -18.73
C ASN A 61 -5.60 12.97 -18.59
N ASN A 62 -5.50 13.78 -19.65
CA ASN A 62 -5.95 15.18 -19.68
C ASN A 62 -5.50 15.99 -18.44
N ASN A 63 -4.20 15.94 -18.14
CA ASN A 63 -3.54 16.57 -16.99
C ASN A 63 -4.10 16.14 -15.62
N THR A 64 -4.86 15.05 -15.56
CA THR A 64 -5.51 14.55 -14.34
C THR A 64 -4.80 13.32 -13.84
N PHE A 65 -4.44 13.31 -12.58
CA PHE A 65 -3.82 12.16 -11.92
C PHE A 65 -4.42 12.04 -10.52
N TYR A 66 -4.14 10.94 -9.84
CA TYR A 66 -4.66 10.71 -8.52
C TYR A 66 -3.53 10.32 -7.59
N THR A 67 -3.59 10.80 -6.35
CA THR A 67 -2.67 10.41 -5.29
C THR A 67 -3.47 9.99 -4.07
N ASP A 68 -2.93 9.04 -3.32
CA ASP A 68 -3.58 8.59 -2.11
C ASP A 68 -3.52 9.63 -0.98
N VAL A 69 -4.48 9.52 -0.06
CA VAL A 69 -4.48 10.23 1.22
C VAL A 69 -4.22 9.21 2.32
N ASN A 70 -2.97 9.14 2.77
CA ASN A 70 -2.51 8.28 3.86
C ASN A 70 -2.86 6.78 3.66
N GLY A 71 -2.87 6.29 2.41
CA GLY A 71 -3.19 4.90 2.08
C GLY A 71 -4.67 4.50 2.30
N LEU A 72 -5.59 5.48 2.28
CA LEU A 72 -7.03 5.25 2.47
C LEU A 72 -7.82 5.28 1.16
N HIS A 73 -7.77 6.41 0.46
CA HIS A 73 -8.46 6.63 -0.81
C HIS A 73 -7.63 7.52 -1.71
N LEU A 74 -7.99 7.55 -2.99
CA LEU A 74 -7.34 8.33 -4.02
C LEU A 74 -8.11 9.63 -4.23
N MET A 75 -7.41 10.75 -4.21
CA MET A 75 -7.97 12.05 -4.54
C MET A 75 -7.50 12.52 -5.92
N ARG A 76 -8.44 13.05 -6.70
CA ARG A 76 -8.15 13.67 -7.99
C ARG A 76 -7.27 14.91 -7.82
N ARG A 77 -6.21 14.98 -8.63
CA ARG A 77 -5.30 16.10 -8.82
C ARG A 77 -5.34 16.53 -10.29
N ARG A 78 -5.07 17.80 -10.54
CA ARG A 78 -4.94 18.33 -11.90
C ARG A 78 -3.66 19.14 -11.96
N TYR A 79 -2.80 18.84 -12.93
CA TYR A 79 -1.63 19.65 -13.20
C TYR A 79 -2.06 21.00 -13.77
N GLU A 80 -1.65 22.07 -13.09
CA GLU A 80 -1.95 23.45 -13.46
C GLU A 80 -0.70 24.11 -14.03
N GLN A 81 -0.77 24.51 -15.31
CA GLN A 81 0.36 25.08 -16.03
C GLN A 81 0.71 26.51 -15.57
N ASN A 82 -0.26 27.20 -14.96
CA ASN A 82 -0.09 28.59 -14.53
C ASN A 82 0.59 28.75 -13.17
N ILE A 83 0.97 27.64 -12.52
CA ILE A 83 1.71 27.64 -11.25
C ILE A 83 3.03 26.87 -11.39
N PRO A 84 4.01 27.11 -10.50
CA PRO A 84 5.30 26.41 -10.56
C PRO A 84 5.17 24.88 -10.44
N LEU A 85 6.18 24.16 -10.94
CA LEU A 85 6.22 22.69 -10.90
C LEU A 85 6.08 22.16 -9.47
N GLU A 86 6.81 22.76 -8.53
CA GLU A 86 6.79 22.38 -7.11
C GLU A 86 5.41 22.52 -6.46
N ALA A 87 4.57 23.43 -6.96
CA ALA A 87 3.19 23.59 -6.49
C ALA A 87 2.24 22.52 -7.06
N ASN A 88 2.68 21.77 -8.07
CA ASN A 88 1.99 20.62 -8.67
C ASN A 88 2.51 19.28 -8.15
N ILE A 89 3.47 19.27 -7.21
CA ILE A 89 3.97 18.04 -6.59
C ILE A 89 3.12 17.73 -5.36
N TYR A 90 2.54 16.54 -5.34
CA TYR A 90 1.69 16.08 -4.26
C TYR A 90 2.35 14.92 -3.51
N PRO A 91 2.06 14.76 -2.21
CA PRO A 91 2.44 13.54 -1.51
C PRO A 91 1.70 12.33 -2.10
N MET A 92 2.46 11.27 -2.30
CA MET A 92 2.04 9.91 -2.53
C MET A 92 2.51 9.12 -1.32
N ALA A 93 1.61 8.76 -0.40
CA ALA A 93 2.02 7.97 0.76
C ALA A 93 2.22 6.49 0.37
N SER A 94 1.42 6.00 -0.58
CA SER A 94 1.55 4.63 -1.09
C SER A 94 1.16 4.46 -2.56
N GLU A 95 0.37 5.35 -3.16
CA GLU A 95 -0.20 5.13 -4.49
C GLU A 95 -0.38 6.42 -5.31
N ALA A 96 -0.03 6.34 -6.60
CA ALA A 96 -0.39 7.31 -7.61
C ALA A 96 -0.92 6.61 -8.87
N MET A 97 -1.85 7.24 -9.58
CA MET A 97 -2.39 6.68 -10.82
C MET A 97 -2.76 7.72 -11.87
N ILE A 98 -2.75 7.27 -13.12
CA ILE A 98 -3.31 7.96 -14.30
C ILE A 98 -4.20 6.98 -15.06
N GLU A 99 -5.22 7.50 -15.73
CA GLU A 99 -6.14 6.69 -16.50
C GLU A 99 -6.73 7.45 -17.70
N ASP A 100 -7.07 6.72 -18.75
CA ASP A 100 -7.90 7.19 -19.87
C ASP A 100 -9.23 6.40 -19.90
N ALA A 101 -9.97 6.42 -21.00
CA ALA A 101 -11.23 5.67 -21.11
C ALA A 101 -11.07 4.12 -21.14
N ARG A 102 -9.86 3.59 -21.35
CA ARG A 102 -9.60 2.17 -21.65
C ARG A 102 -8.69 1.50 -20.62
N VAL A 103 -7.74 2.23 -20.06
CA VAL A 103 -6.68 1.68 -19.22
C VAL A 103 -6.39 2.60 -18.04
N ARG A 104 -6.06 1.97 -16.91
CA ARG A 104 -5.54 2.59 -15.71
C ARG A 104 -4.11 2.10 -15.49
N LEU A 105 -3.18 3.02 -15.26
CA LEU A 105 -1.84 2.74 -14.78
C LEU A 105 -1.76 3.20 -13.33
N THR A 106 -1.46 2.27 -12.44
CA THR A 106 -1.24 2.53 -11.02
C THR A 106 0.19 2.20 -10.66
N VAL A 107 0.82 3.09 -9.90
CA VAL A 107 2.13 2.86 -9.28
C VAL A 107 1.93 2.90 -7.79
N ILE A 108 2.30 1.81 -7.12
CA ILE A 108 2.35 1.72 -5.66
C ILE A 108 3.79 1.72 -5.18
N ALA A 109 4.03 2.23 -3.96
CA ALA A 109 5.36 2.35 -3.37
C ALA A 109 5.39 1.78 -1.95
N GLY A 110 6.54 1.23 -1.56
CA GLY A 110 6.82 0.79 -0.19
C GLY A 110 7.25 1.93 0.74
N GLN A 111 7.35 3.15 0.21
CA GLN A 111 7.78 4.35 0.90
C GLN A 111 7.02 5.57 0.35
N PRO A 112 6.77 6.60 1.17
CA PRO A 112 6.14 7.82 0.69
C PRO A 112 7.09 8.60 -0.23
N THR A 113 6.54 9.27 -1.24
CA THR A 113 7.30 10.14 -2.14
C THR A 113 6.47 11.32 -2.67
N GLY A 114 7.11 12.28 -3.32
CA GLY A 114 6.46 13.32 -4.11
C GLY A 114 6.17 12.83 -5.53
N VAL A 115 4.99 13.13 -6.05
CA VAL A 115 4.57 12.76 -7.41
C VAL A 115 3.87 13.91 -8.13
N THR A 116 4.03 13.96 -9.45
CA THR A 116 3.25 14.84 -10.33
C THR A 116 3.01 14.18 -11.70
N SER A 117 2.17 14.80 -12.53
CA SER A 117 1.89 14.40 -13.91
C SER A 117 2.06 15.62 -14.80
N SER A 118 3.31 16.02 -15.05
CA SER A 118 3.63 17.29 -15.74
C SER A 118 3.19 17.32 -17.21
N THR A 119 3.12 16.15 -17.85
CA THR A 119 2.59 15.96 -19.21
C THR A 119 1.52 14.87 -19.24
N SER A 120 0.59 14.96 -20.19
CA SER A 120 -0.42 13.89 -20.39
C SER A 120 0.30 12.57 -20.69
N GLY A 121 -0.14 11.49 -20.04
CA GLY A 121 0.42 10.15 -20.12
C GLY A 121 1.61 9.89 -19.21
N SER A 122 1.99 10.84 -18.35
CA SER A 122 3.18 10.71 -17.50
C SER A 122 2.89 10.65 -15.99
N LEU A 123 3.80 10.02 -15.26
CA LEU A 123 3.95 10.15 -13.83
C LEU A 123 5.42 10.39 -13.50
N ASP A 124 5.70 11.46 -12.77
CA ASP A 124 7.01 11.88 -12.30
C ASP A 124 7.10 11.63 -10.79
N LEU A 125 7.93 10.68 -10.35
CA LEU A 125 8.11 10.33 -8.94
C LEU A 125 9.48 10.77 -8.46
N MET A 126 9.54 11.49 -7.35
CA MET A 126 10.80 11.80 -6.69
C MET A 126 11.43 10.51 -6.16
N LEU A 127 12.73 10.35 -6.38
CA LEU A 127 13.50 9.19 -5.92
C LEU A 127 14.37 9.56 -4.73
N ASP A 128 15.11 10.65 -4.87
CA ASP A 128 16.11 11.09 -3.91
C ASP A 128 16.41 12.56 -4.16
N ARG A 129 16.90 13.28 -3.15
CA ARG A 129 17.30 14.67 -3.29
C ARG A 129 18.50 14.98 -2.40
N ARG A 130 19.39 15.82 -2.90
CA ARG A 130 20.41 16.46 -2.10
C ARG A 130 20.45 17.94 -2.43
N LEU A 131 20.19 18.76 -1.41
CA LEU A 131 20.27 20.20 -1.49
C LEU A 131 21.57 20.69 -0.85
N ILE A 132 22.08 21.82 -1.32
CA ILE A 132 23.28 22.47 -0.75
C ILE A 132 22.97 23.83 -0.07
N GLY A 133 21.69 24.13 0.17
CA GLY A 133 21.23 25.37 0.81
C GLY A 133 20.20 25.14 1.92
N ASP A 134 20.17 26.08 2.88
CA ASP A 134 19.14 26.18 3.91
C ASP A 134 17.88 26.86 3.33
N ASP A 135 16.70 26.31 3.65
CA ASP A 135 15.41 26.86 3.24
C ASP A 135 14.84 27.90 4.24
N GLY A 136 15.55 28.13 5.36
CA GLY A 136 15.21 29.11 6.38
C GLY A 136 14.00 28.70 7.23
N LYS A 137 13.67 27.39 7.28
CA LYS A 137 12.54 26.86 8.06
C LYS A 137 12.92 26.31 9.44
N GLY A 138 14.19 26.44 9.84
CA GLY A 138 14.66 26.21 11.20
C GLY A 138 15.48 24.94 11.42
N VAL A 139 15.67 24.10 10.39
CA VAL A 139 16.65 23.00 10.40
C VAL A 139 17.93 23.50 9.74
N GLY A 140 19.07 23.37 10.42
CA GLY A 140 20.35 23.81 9.87
C GLY A 140 20.77 23.00 8.64
N PHE A 141 21.46 23.64 7.70
CA PHE A 141 21.93 23.02 6.45
C PHE A 141 22.68 21.69 6.64
N GLY A 142 23.54 21.60 7.65
CA GLY A 142 24.34 20.39 7.93
C GLY A 142 23.46 19.15 8.13
N GLU A 143 22.43 19.26 8.97
CA GLU A 143 21.51 18.15 9.27
C GLU A 143 20.62 17.81 8.06
N ALA A 144 20.19 18.81 7.30
CA ALA A 144 19.34 18.62 6.12
C ALA A 144 20.07 18.05 4.90
N SER A 145 21.42 18.09 4.88
CA SER A 145 22.25 17.67 3.74
C SER A 145 22.82 16.25 3.87
N GLU A 146 22.61 15.59 5.01
CA GLU A 146 22.94 14.18 5.19
C GLU A 146 22.01 13.31 4.34
N SER A 147 22.61 12.55 3.41
CA SER A 147 21.92 11.61 2.55
C SER A 147 22.60 10.24 2.67
N TYR A 148 21.84 9.17 2.50
CA TYR A 148 22.33 7.80 2.56
C TYR A 148 21.79 7.03 1.36
N PRO A 149 22.56 6.05 0.83
CA PRO A 149 22.06 5.17 -0.21
C PRO A 149 20.72 4.54 0.20
N SER A 150 19.75 4.61 -0.71
CA SER A 150 18.37 4.19 -0.45
C SER A 150 17.92 3.14 -1.45
N GLU A 151 17.12 2.18 -0.99
CA GLU A 151 16.39 1.24 -1.84
C GLU A 151 14.91 1.63 -1.85
N LEU A 152 14.41 2.06 -3.01
CA LEU A 152 13.02 2.40 -3.24
C LEU A 152 12.32 1.23 -3.94
N LYS A 153 11.17 0.81 -3.42
CA LYS A 153 10.41 -0.32 -3.95
C LYS A 153 9.09 0.16 -4.52
N TYR A 154 8.84 -0.13 -5.78
CA TYR A 154 7.62 0.20 -6.50
C TYR A 154 7.00 -1.04 -7.14
N ARG A 155 5.68 -1.05 -7.31
CA ARG A 155 4.99 -1.96 -8.23
C ARG A 155 4.20 -1.15 -9.24
N ILE A 156 4.28 -1.57 -10.51
CA ILE A 156 3.56 -0.94 -11.62
C ILE A 156 2.47 -1.90 -12.08
N ILE A 157 1.23 -1.44 -12.08
CA ILE A 157 0.04 -2.25 -12.35
C ILE A 157 -0.74 -1.57 -13.47
N VAL A 158 -1.13 -2.35 -14.49
CA VAL A 158 -1.91 -1.88 -15.64
C VAL A 158 -3.22 -2.65 -15.68
N GLU A 159 -4.33 -1.93 -15.59
CA GLU A 159 -5.67 -2.52 -15.52
C GLU A 159 -6.55 -2.02 -16.66
N LYS A 160 -7.32 -2.94 -17.25
CA LYS A 160 -8.34 -2.58 -18.25
C LYS A 160 -9.54 -1.97 -17.55
N ARG A 161 -9.99 -0.83 -18.03
CA ARG A 161 -11.22 -0.18 -17.57
C ARG A 161 -12.45 -0.78 -18.24
N GLN A 162 -13.54 -0.80 -17.49
CA GLN A 162 -14.86 -1.23 -17.94
C GLN A 162 -15.92 -0.13 -17.84
N SER A 163 -15.73 0.83 -16.93
CA SER A 163 -16.58 2.01 -16.81
C SER A 163 -15.75 3.27 -16.61
N TYR A 164 -16.34 4.38 -17.03
CA TYR A 164 -15.83 5.71 -16.75
C TYR A 164 -16.48 6.23 -15.46
N SER A 165 -15.67 6.72 -14.54
CA SER A 165 -16.10 7.42 -13.33
C SER A 165 -15.55 8.84 -13.35
N ASN A 166 -16.38 9.83 -13.01
CA ASN A 166 -15.97 11.23 -12.88
C ASN A 166 -15.88 11.68 -11.41
N GLU A 167 -15.81 10.71 -10.49
CA GLU A 167 -15.74 11.00 -9.06
C GLU A 167 -14.43 11.71 -8.69
N PHE A 168 -14.52 12.61 -7.71
CA PHE A 168 -13.33 13.29 -7.16
C PHE A 168 -12.49 12.37 -6.29
N THR A 169 -13.12 11.35 -5.70
CA THR A 169 -12.50 10.35 -4.85
C THR A 169 -12.70 8.98 -5.47
N LEU A 170 -11.61 8.22 -5.56
CA LEU A 170 -11.61 6.85 -6.08
C LEU A 170 -11.03 5.89 -5.04
N TYR A 171 -11.35 4.61 -5.22
CA TYR A 171 -10.82 3.53 -4.39
C TYR A 171 -9.81 2.70 -5.17
N HIS A 172 -8.95 2.00 -4.45
CA HIS A 172 -8.03 1.03 -5.01
C HIS A 172 -8.80 -0.07 -5.75
N SER A 173 -8.21 -0.63 -6.80
CA SER A 173 -8.69 -1.94 -7.27
C SER A 173 -8.30 -3.02 -6.27
N SER A 174 -8.95 -4.19 -6.35
CA SER A 174 -8.56 -5.33 -5.52
C SER A 174 -7.14 -5.84 -5.80
N THR A 175 -6.69 -5.79 -7.06
CA THR A 175 -5.32 -6.14 -7.45
C THR A 175 -4.31 -5.19 -6.81
N VAL A 176 -4.58 -3.89 -6.88
CA VAL A 176 -3.74 -2.83 -6.33
C VAL A 176 -3.65 -2.95 -4.81
N GLN A 177 -4.79 -3.09 -4.12
CA GLN A 177 -4.82 -3.23 -2.66
C GLN A 177 -3.98 -4.42 -2.18
N ARG A 178 -4.15 -5.60 -2.80
CA ARG A 178 -3.36 -6.78 -2.41
C ARG A 178 -1.88 -6.65 -2.76
N SER A 179 -1.56 -6.04 -3.89
CA SER A 179 -0.16 -5.79 -4.27
C SER A 179 0.51 -4.82 -3.30
N LEU A 180 -0.26 -3.86 -2.77
CA LEU A 180 0.20 -2.94 -1.73
C LEU A 180 0.40 -3.68 -0.41
N ASP A 181 -0.57 -4.50 0.01
CA ASP A 181 -0.44 -5.30 1.23
C ASP A 181 0.78 -6.25 1.18
N GLU A 182 1.03 -6.92 0.05
CA GLU A 182 2.26 -7.73 -0.16
C GLU A 182 3.55 -6.90 -0.05
N LEU A 183 3.51 -5.61 -0.40
CA LEU A 183 4.65 -4.72 -0.43
C LEU A 183 4.97 -4.14 0.96
N ILE A 184 3.95 -3.72 1.71
CA ILE A 184 4.11 -3.05 3.00
C ILE A 184 3.95 -3.99 4.22
N TYR A 185 3.33 -5.16 4.04
CA TYR A 185 3.20 -6.22 5.04
C TYR A 185 3.76 -7.55 4.50
N PRO A 186 5.07 -7.63 4.20
CA PRO A 186 5.67 -8.85 3.67
C PRO A 186 5.65 -9.98 4.71
N ALA A 187 5.68 -11.23 4.25
CA ALA A 187 5.81 -12.38 5.13
C ALA A 187 7.17 -12.37 5.86
N ASP A 188 7.15 -12.41 7.19
CA ASP A 188 8.37 -12.48 7.99
C ASP A 188 8.99 -13.89 7.93
N LEU A 189 10.29 -13.94 7.64
CA LEU A 189 11.05 -15.18 7.58
C LEU A 189 11.83 -15.40 8.89
N PHE A 190 11.44 -16.43 9.65
CA PHE A 190 12.14 -16.85 10.86
C PHE A 190 13.00 -18.09 10.60
N ILE A 191 14.29 -18.01 10.94
CA ILE A 191 15.25 -19.12 10.74
C ILE A 191 15.67 -19.66 12.11
N ALA A 192 15.39 -20.94 12.37
CA ALA A 192 15.84 -21.62 13.59
C ALA A 192 17.25 -22.21 13.39
N LEU A 193 18.22 -21.73 14.17
CA LEU A 193 19.63 -22.12 14.05
C LEU A 193 19.98 -23.46 14.73
N GLN A 194 19.12 -23.93 15.64
CA GLN A 194 19.29 -25.22 16.30
C GLN A 194 18.08 -26.10 16.03
N GLN A 195 18.30 -27.25 15.40
CA GLN A 195 17.30 -28.31 15.34
C GLN A 195 17.18 -28.93 16.74
N ARG A 196 16.17 -28.51 17.50
CA ARG A 196 15.71 -29.35 18.61
C ARG A 196 14.86 -30.47 18.03
N ASN A 197 15.28 -31.70 18.25
CA ASN A 197 14.45 -32.87 17.95
C ASN A 197 13.08 -32.69 18.64
N GLY A 198 12.00 -32.78 17.87
CA GLY A 198 10.63 -32.69 18.39
C GLY A 198 9.90 -31.35 18.25
N ILE A 199 10.44 -30.35 17.55
CA ILE A 199 9.66 -29.15 17.19
C ILE A 199 8.71 -29.52 16.04
N SER A 200 7.44 -29.79 16.35
CA SER A 200 6.37 -29.72 15.36
C SER A 200 6.06 -28.25 15.09
N LEU A 201 6.24 -27.80 13.85
CA LEU A 201 5.71 -26.49 13.43
C LEU A 201 4.19 -26.51 13.69
N PRO A 202 3.63 -25.52 14.43
CA PRO A 202 2.19 -25.43 14.60
C PRO A 202 1.55 -25.32 13.21
N ARG A 203 0.75 -26.33 12.85
CA ARG A 203 0.08 -26.42 11.54
C ARG A 203 -1.18 -25.54 11.44
N ALA A 204 -1.60 -24.89 12.52
CA ALA A 204 -2.86 -24.17 12.59
C ALA A 204 -2.63 -22.66 12.47
N SER A 205 -3.34 -22.03 11.53
CA SER A 205 -3.69 -20.62 11.68
C SER A 205 -4.39 -20.48 13.03
N LEU A 206 -3.88 -19.61 13.90
CA LEU A 206 -4.47 -19.37 15.23
C LEU A 206 -5.92 -18.85 15.11
N PHE A 207 -6.26 -18.25 13.97
CA PHE A 207 -7.55 -17.61 13.72
C PHE A 207 -8.14 -18.07 12.38
N GLN A 208 -9.46 -17.97 12.25
CA GLN A 208 -10.13 -18.10 10.96
C GLN A 208 -9.73 -16.93 10.03
N PRO A 209 -9.67 -17.14 8.70
CA PRO A 209 -9.33 -16.08 7.77
C PRO A 209 -10.41 -14.99 7.78
N LEU A 210 -10.00 -13.74 7.61
CA LEU A 210 -10.92 -12.62 7.38
C LEU A 210 -11.34 -12.57 5.91
N PRO A 211 -12.53 -11.99 5.60
CA PRO A 211 -12.91 -11.71 4.22
C PRO A 211 -11.91 -10.75 3.56
N CYS A 212 -11.67 -10.89 2.26
CA CYS A 212 -10.62 -10.08 1.60
C CYS A 212 -10.94 -8.58 1.53
N ASN A 213 -12.19 -8.18 1.72
CA ASN A 213 -12.59 -6.78 1.79
C ASN A 213 -12.55 -6.25 3.23
N ILE A 214 -11.95 -6.99 4.16
CA ILE A 214 -11.71 -6.57 5.55
C ILE A 214 -10.21 -6.68 5.83
N GLN A 215 -9.63 -5.58 6.30
CA GLN A 215 -8.24 -5.53 6.73
C GLN A 215 -8.16 -5.56 8.26
N LEU A 216 -7.31 -6.43 8.80
CA LEU A 216 -6.89 -6.35 10.20
C LEU A 216 -5.83 -5.26 10.34
N VAL A 217 -6.24 -4.09 10.85
CA VAL A 217 -5.34 -2.93 11.05
C VAL A 217 -4.52 -3.10 12.32
N ASN A 218 -5.11 -3.67 13.37
CA ASN A 218 -4.40 -3.87 14.64
C ASN A 218 -4.95 -5.04 15.43
N LEU A 219 -4.05 -5.78 16.09
CA LEU A 219 -4.37 -6.80 17.09
C LEU A 219 -3.34 -6.69 18.21
N ARG A 220 -3.74 -6.20 19.39
CA ARG A 220 -2.80 -6.04 20.52
C ARG A 220 -3.48 -6.21 21.87
N TYR A 221 -2.72 -6.61 22.88
CA TYR A 221 -3.18 -6.56 24.26
C TYR A 221 -3.27 -5.11 24.77
N ILE A 222 -4.34 -4.79 25.49
CA ILE A 222 -4.48 -3.55 26.28
C ILE A 222 -4.31 -3.85 27.77
N SER A 223 -4.73 -5.04 28.22
CA SER A 223 -4.47 -5.57 29.55
C SER A 223 -4.30 -7.09 29.48
N GLN A 224 -4.03 -7.76 30.61
CA GLN A 224 -3.76 -9.20 30.66
C GLN A 224 -4.81 -10.05 29.93
N ASN A 225 -6.09 -9.68 30.03
CA ASN A 225 -7.20 -10.46 29.47
C ASN A 225 -8.03 -9.67 28.45
N LEU A 226 -7.52 -8.54 27.95
CA LEU A 226 -8.24 -7.71 26.98
C LEU A 226 -7.36 -7.44 25.77
N VAL A 227 -7.83 -7.86 24.61
CA VAL A 227 -7.21 -7.63 23.30
C VAL A 227 -8.07 -6.63 22.53
N ILE A 228 -7.45 -5.65 21.88
CA ILE A 228 -8.15 -4.79 20.90
C ILE A 228 -7.90 -5.33 19.50
N VAL A 229 -8.98 -5.36 18.73
CA VAL A 229 -9.03 -5.72 17.31
C VAL A 229 -9.53 -4.50 16.55
N ILE A 230 -8.74 -3.98 15.61
CA ILE A 230 -9.16 -2.88 14.74
C ILE A 230 -9.28 -3.44 13.33
N LEU A 231 -10.47 -3.31 12.75
CA LEU A 231 -10.80 -3.76 11.41
C LEU A 231 -11.14 -2.58 10.52
N ARG A 232 -10.76 -2.65 9.24
CA ARG A 232 -11.11 -1.66 8.22
C ARG A 232 -11.86 -2.32 7.07
N ARG A 233 -12.95 -1.71 6.62
CA ARG A 233 -13.64 -2.08 5.38
C ARG A 233 -12.87 -1.55 4.17
N LEU A 234 -12.41 -2.44 3.31
CA LEU A 234 -11.74 -2.12 2.05
C LEU A 234 -12.77 -2.01 0.91
N PRO A 235 -13.05 -0.81 0.39
CA PRO A 235 -13.81 -0.67 -0.85
C PRO A 235 -12.90 -0.95 -2.05
N TYR A 236 -13.49 -1.51 -3.10
CA TYR A 236 -12.80 -1.73 -4.37
C TYR A 236 -13.45 -0.93 -5.49
N SER A 237 -12.63 -0.33 -6.36
CA SER A 237 -13.13 0.35 -7.55
C SER A 237 -13.78 -0.65 -8.50
N CYS A 238 -15.02 -0.34 -8.90
CA CYS A 238 -15.77 -1.08 -9.92
C CYS A 238 -15.43 -0.63 -11.35
N ASP A 239 -14.50 0.31 -11.53
CA ASP A 239 -14.19 0.89 -12.85
C ASP A 239 -13.22 0.05 -13.69
N VAL A 240 -12.62 -0.96 -13.06
CA VAL A 240 -11.69 -1.90 -13.69
C VAL A 240 -12.24 -3.31 -13.61
N VAL A 241 -11.78 -4.18 -14.51
CA VAL A 241 -12.13 -5.60 -14.49
C VAL A 241 -11.56 -6.23 -13.21
N SER A 242 -12.45 -6.67 -12.31
CA SER A 242 -12.06 -7.28 -11.04
C SER A 242 -11.53 -8.70 -11.25
N ASN A 243 -10.48 -9.06 -10.53
CA ASN A 243 -9.87 -10.40 -10.56
C ASN A 243 -9.82 -11.00 -9.15
N LEU A 244 -10.99 -11.12 -8.50
CA LEU A 244 -11.14 -11.66 -7.14
C LEU A 244 -11.32 -13.19 -7.12
N GLU A 245 -10.73 -13.93 -8.05
CA GLU A 245 -11.03 -15.38 -8.24
C GLU A 245 -10.67 -16.25 -7.02
N ASP A 246 -9.61 -15.89 -6.27
CA ASP A 246 -9.06 -16.73 -5.18
C ASP A 246 -9.51 -16.30 -3.77
N CYS A 247 -10.69 -15.71 -3.61
CA CYS A 247 -11.00 -14.91 -2.44
C CYS A 247 -12.49 -14.79 -2.11
N SER A 248 -12.82 -14.93 -0.82
CA SER A 248 -14.17 -14.74 -0.32
C SER A 248 -14.37 -13.34 0.30
N THR A 249 -15.52 -12.75 0.00
CA THR A 249 -16.03 -11.53 0.65
C THR A 249 -17.17 -11.82 1.62
N ASP A 250 -17.36 -13.09 1.98
CA ASP A 250 -18.40 -13.55 2.89
C ASP A 250 -18.22 -12.95 4.29
N SER A 251 -19.22 -12.21 4.76
CA SER A 251 -19.22 -11.57 6.07
C SER A 251 -19.18 -12.57 7.23
N ASP A 252 -19.62 -13.81 7.01
CA ASP A 252 -19.64 -14.84 8.07
C ASP A 252 -18.23 -15.20 8.54
N LEU A 253 -17.21 -14.94 7.72
CA LEU A 253 -15.80 -15.07 8.09
C LEU A 253 -15.40 -14.12 9.23
N ILE A 254 -16.02 -12.93 9.34
CA ILE A 254 -15.80 -12.00 10.46
C ILE A 254 -16.33 -12.63 11.75
N THR A 255 -17.53 -13.19 11.69
CA THR A 255 -18.15 -13.91 12.81
C THR A 255 -17.26 -15.07 13.28
N ALA A 256 -16.78 -15.89 12.34
CA ALA A 256 -15.90 -17.02 12.61
C ALA A 256 -14.55 -16.58 13.21
N PHE A 257 -13.98 -15.46 12.74
CA PHE A 257 -12.77 -14.87 13.30
C PHE A 257 -12.94 -14.50 14.78
N PHE A 258 -13.98 -13.74 15.14
CA PHE A 258 -14.22 -13.36 16.54
C PHE A 258 -14.60 -14.55 17.43
N GLN A 259 -15.33 -15.54 16.90
CA GLN A 259 -15.59 -16.78 17.63
C GLN A 259 -14.30 -17.55 17.93
N SER A 260 -13.31 -17.53 17.01
CA SER A 260 -12.02 -18.20 17.20
C SER A 260 -11.14 -17.53 18.26
N LEU A 261 -11.29 -16.23 18.49
CA LEU A 261 -10.60 -15.52 19.59
C LEU A 261 -11.12 -15.96 20.95
N GLY A 262 -12.42 -16.27 21.04
CA GLY A 262 -13.10 -16.63 22.27
C GLY A 262 -13.28 -15.44 23.23
N GLY A 263 -14.33 -15.51 24.05
CA GLY A 263 -14.63 -14.47 25.04
C GLY A 263 -15.74 -13.50 24.60
N ARG A 264 -15.88 -12.41 25.36
CA ARG A 264 -16.92 -11.38 25.14
C ARG A 264 -16.36 -10.23 24.33
N VAL A 265 -17.13 -9.72 23.37
CA VAL A 265 -16.71 -8.64 22.48
C VAL A 265 -17.46 -7.36 22.83
N PHE A 266 -16.75 -6.25 22.91
CA PHE A 266 -17.30 -4.93 23.18
C PHE A 266 -16.85 -3.96 22.10
N GLU A 267 -17.69 -2.99 21.76
CA GLU A 267 -17.24 -1.85 20.96
C GLU A 267 -16.19 -1.05 21.73
N MET A 268 -15.22 -0.48 21.02
CA MET A 268 -14.23 0.41 21.60
C MET A 268 -13.98 1.60 20.67
N ASN A 269 -13.46 2.69 21.22
CA ASN A 269 -12.86 3.72 20.37
C ASN A 269 -11.54 3.24 19.75
N LEU A 270 -11.04 3.94 18.74
CA LEU A 270 -9.83 3.55 18.01
C LEU A 270 -8.57 3.49 18.90
N THR A 271 -8.51 4.28 19.97
CA THR A 271 -7.38 4.29 20.91
C THR A 271 -7.49 3.21 21.99
N GLY A 272 -8.63 2.53 22.10
CA GLY A 272 -8.89 1.51 23.13
C GLY A 272 -9.00 2.07 24.55
N THR A 273 -9.28 3.37 24.70
CA THR A 273 -9.39 4.05 26.00
C THR A 273 -10.81 4.10 26.54
N SER A 274 -11.82 3.88 25.70
CA SER A 274 -13.23 3.84 26.10
C SER A 274 -13.90 2.57 25.58
N GLN A 275 -14.59 1.87 26.47
CA GLN A 275 -15.40 0.70 26.15
C GLN A 275 -16.87 1.11 25.97
N GLY A 276 -17.48 0.61 24.90
CA GLY A 276 -18.88 0.76 24.56
C GLY A 276 -19.72 -0.47 24.94
N ALA A 277 -20.79 -0.69 24.18
CA ALA A 277 -21.72 -1.80 24.40
C ALA A 277 -21.09 -3.16 24.06
N GLU A 278 -21.60 -4.22 24.70
CA GLU A 278 -21.30 -5.60 24.28
C GLU A 278 -21.95 -5.89 22.94
N ILE A 279 -21.21 -6.50 22.02
CA ILE A 279 -21.65 -6.83 20.66
C ILE A 279 -21.45 -8.32 20.40
N LYS A 280 -22.41 -8.97 19.74
CA LYS A 280 -22.27 -10.37 19.37
C LYS A 280 -21.43 -10.47 18.08
N PRO A 281 -20.59 -11.52 17.92
CA PRO A 281 -19.80 -11.71 16.71
C PRO A 281 -20.58 -11.63 15.39
N VAL A 282 -21.84 -12.09 15.38
CA VAL A 282 -22.72 -12.06 14.19
C VAL A 282 -23.11 -10.65 13.75
N ASP A 283 -23.12 -9.69 14.68
CA ASP A 283 -23.54 -8.31 14.41
C ASP A 283 -22.36 -7.43 13.97
N ILE A 284 -21.11 -7.87 14.18
CA ILE A 284 -19.90 -7.09 13.88
C ILE A 284 -19.80 -6.69 12.41
N ALA A 285 -20.27 -7.55 11.50
CA ALA A 285 -20.25 -7.25 10.06
C ALA A 285 -21.07 -5.98 9.72
N GLN A 286 -22.10 -5.65 10.49
CA GLN A 286 -22.94 -4.46 10.27
C GLN A 286 -22.16 -3.17 10.53
N CYS A 287 -21.22 -3.19 11.48
CA CYS A 287 -20.31 -2.08 11.78
C CYS A 287 -19.31 -1.82 10.64
N LEU A 288 -19.13 -2.74 9.69
CA LEU A 288 -18.18 -2.62 8.59
C LEU A 288 -18.91 -2.56 7.24
N SER A 289 -20.12 -2.00 7.25
CA SER A 289 -20.99 -1.94 6.07
C SER A 289 -20.65 -0.78 5.15
N THR A 290 -20.04 0.30 5.67
CA THR A 290 -19.70 1.47 4.86
C THR A 290 -18.26 1.42 4.31
N PRO A 291 -18.00 1.94 3.10
CA PRO A 291 -16.65 2.07 2.56
C PRO A 291 -15.69 2.81 3.50
N LEU A 292 -14.49 2.27 3.71
CA LEU A 292 -13.44 2.82 4.58
C LEU A 292 -13.77 2.90 6.07
N GLU A 293 -14.88 2.30 6.51
CA GLU A 293 -15.21 2.25 7.92
C GLU A 293 -14.11 1.54 8.71
N ILE A 294 -13.69 2.15 9.82
CA ILE A 294 -12.71 1.59 10.75
C ILE A 294 -13.40 1.40 12.09
N CYS A 295 -13.54 0.15 12.50
CA CYS A 295 -14.15 -0.22 13.76
C CYS A 295 -13.14 -0.89 14.69
N SER A 296 -13.33 -0.64 15.98
CA SER A 296 -12.46 -1.14 17.04
C SER A 296 -13.29 -1.93 18.04
N PHE A 297 -12.78 -3.10 18.41
CA PHE A 297 -13.46 -4.06 19.27
C PHE A 297 -12.52 -4.55 20.36
N GLY A 298 -12.99 -4.55 21.61
CA GLY A 298 -12.32 -5.17 22.74
C GLY A 298 -12.81 -6.59 22.92
N VAL A 299 -11.89 -7.56 22.92
CA VAL A 299 -12.16 -8.97 23.18
C VAL A 299 -11.64 -9.32 24.56
N GLN A 300 -12.57 -9.52 25.49
CA GLN A 300 -12.28 -9.95 26.85
C GLN A 300 -12.13 -11.48 26.85
N LEU A 301 -10.87 -11.93 26.87
CA LEU A 301 -10.51 -13.34 26.87
C LEU A 301 -10.96 -14.02 28.16
N SER A 302 -11.47 -15.24 28.03
CA SER A 302 -11.69 -16.14 29.15
C SER A 302 -10.33 -16.59 29.67
N GLY A 303 -10.04 -16.34 30.95
CA GLY A 303 -8.82 -16.84 31.60
C GLY A 303 -8.82 -18.35 31.75
#